data_AF-A0A3C0DMY3-F1
#
_entry.id   AF-A0A3C0DMY3-F1
#
_cell.length_a   1.000
_cell.length_b   1.000
_cell.length_c   1.000
_cell.angle_alpha   90.00
_cell.angle_beta   90.00
_cell.angle_gamma   90.00
#
_symmetry.space_group_name_H-M   'P 1'
#
loop_
_entity.id
_entity.type
_entity.pdbx_description
1 polymer ?
#
loop_
_entity_poly.entity_id
_entity_poly.type
_entity_poly.pdbx_seq_one_letter_code
_entity_poly.pdbx_strand_id
1 'polypeptide(L)'
;TETSGSFTMKEEGRHQIEYLAVDRLDNTESARICHVYTDNSAPQTQVIPSTGYFIGNKLIVKEGATVILKASDTGSGVERILARYGDGEWFAYAEAIAITDQITQLSFQAIDRLGNKEEIAEIAINIEVSGTDLAVLAQEISFSPMQPKAGQDVQIEAVIHNLGPVDTKDVRVAFHKGDPRTGGLPIGEQLVSAINAGDVATVQQLWPTQANMIGTHQVFVQIITEDNLDPTPENNVTSIRIQLEPAIITDVTSSSCARVLVFAYRLDRGNCSPTLDFLKDALQPYEGHYEIVYDTPAFLECMRSGEFDAYVITDYWGTVSLHNPEIRERVNAGETVIVMGLSPRQLFYTDPMLGVKYLAPATVCNAAIKLPGDLLPIEGTTYFSGMIDLVQVTGSEAQVAGWIETNKVRYPAIVLNNYGRGHVGLWNFNPAMTKDPILMQQVFRTMLTTLAPEARSEGQAGKVSTLKWVCNSAIDMTNVRLVATLPTGAEIINAHGGIVTSETVTWDLDCTEAEPCAKMLTVRWPKVPGQY
;
A
#
# COMPACT_ATOMS: atom_id res chain seq x y z
N THR A 1 -46.90 76.47 51.08
CA THR A 1 -45.53 76.90 51.46
C THR A 1 -45.13 77.98 50.49
N GLU A 2 -44.69 79.16 50.95
CA GLU A 2 -44.10 80.14 50.04
C GLU A 2 -42.76 79.59 49.54
N THR A 3 -42.63 79.43 48.22
CA THR A 3 -41.41 78.86 47.63
C THR A 3 -41.12 79.53 46.29
N SER A 4 -39.84 79.83 46.07
CA SER A 4 -39.27 80.20 44.77
C SER A 4 -38.43 79.07 44.15
N GLY A 5 -38.42 77.89 44.79
CA GLY A 5 -37.65 76.70 44.38
C GLY A 5 -38.54 75.48 44.12
N SER A 6 -37.92 74.41 43.61
CA SER A 6 -38.59 73.12 43.36
C SER A 6 -38.95 72.39 44.66
N PHE A 7 -39.96 71.52 44.61
CA PHE A 7 -40.33 70.59 45.68
C PHE A 7 -40.48 69.17 45.13
N THR A 8 -40.34 68.16 45.98
CA THR A 8 -40.37 66.74 45.59
C THR A 8 -41.64 66.07 46.13
N MET A 9 -42.24 65.22 45.30
CA MET A 9 -43.41 64.42 45.64
C MET A 9 -42.97 62.97 45.78
N LYS A 10 -43.20 62.35 46.95
CA LYS A 10 -42.71 60.99 47.26
C LYS A 10 -43.79 59.92 47.21
N GLU A 11 -45.03 60.30 47.48
CA GLU A 11 -46.15 59.38 47.48
C GLU A 11 -46.62 59.13 46.04
N GLU A 12 -46.97 57.89 45.73
CA GLU A 12 -47.54 57.52 44.44
C GLU A 12 -48.99 57.96 44.32
N GLY A 13 -49.47 58.09 43.08
CA GLY A 13 -50.87 58.34 42.76
C GLY A 13 -51.14 59.78 42.34
N ARG A 14 -52.44 60.13 42.38
CA ARG A 14 -52.94 61.42 41.89
C ARG A 14 -52.79 62.48 42.97
N HIS A 15 -52.05 63.53 42.65
CA HIS A 15 -51.89 64.69 43.50
C HIS A 15 -52.54 65.92 42.90
N GLN A 16 -53.03 66.79 43.77
CA GLN A 16 -53.57 68.09 43.41
C GLN A 16 -52.66 69.17 43.97
N ILE A 17 -52.10 70.00 43.09
CA ILE A 17 -51.27 71.14 43.47
C ILE A 17 -52.12 72.40 43.27
N GLU A 18 -52.31 73.15 44.35
CA GLU A 18 -52.93 74.46 44.34
C GLU A 18 -51.84 75.53 44.49
N TYR A 19 -51.84 76.53 43.60
CA TYR A 19 -50.80 77.56 43.58
C TYR A 19 -51.36 78.95 43.22
N LEU A 20 -50.75 79.98 43.80
CA LEU A 20 -51.06 81.40 43.61
C LEU A 20 -49.81 82.26 43.87
N ALA A 21 -49.70 83.39 43.18
CA ALA A 21 -48.70 84.42 43.39
C ALA A 21 -49.22 85.61 44.23
N VAL A 22 -48.31 86.20 45.03
CA VAL A 22 -48.52 87.45 45.76
C VAL A 22 -47.44 88.44 45.32
N ASP A 23 -47.81 89.68 44.98
CA ASP A 23 -46.84 90.72 44.60
C ASP A 23 -46.25 91.48 45.81
N ARG A 24 -45.31 92.41 45.58
CA ARG A 24 -44.65 93.19 46.65
C ARG A 24 -45.54 94.24 47.32
N LEU A 25 -46.76 94.43 46.83
CA LEU A 25 -47.78 95.31 47.38
C LEU A 25 -48.94 94.50 48.01
N ASP A 26 -48.71 93.21 48.27
CA ASP A 26 -49.65 92.25 48.86
C ASP A 26 -50.91 91.95 48.01
N ASN A 27 -50.88 92.23 46.70
CA ASN A 27 -51.95 91.77 45.82
C ASN A 27 -51.80 90.27 45.56
N THR A 28 -52.86 89.52 45.82
CA THR A 28 -52.90 88.06 45.67
C THR A 28 -53.76 87.63 44.48
N GLU A 29 -53.24 86.76 43.61
CA GLU A 29 -54.04 86.20 42.52
C GLU A 29 -54.97 85.06 43.00
N SER A 30 -55.95 84.69 42.16
CA SER A 30 -56.78 83.51 42.40
C SER A 30 -55.96 82.22 42.29
N ALA A 31 -56.20 81.29 43.21
CA ALA A 31 -55.58 79.99 43.20
C ALA A 31 -55.90 79.21 41.91
N ARG A 32 -54.86 78.59 41.35
CA ARG A 32 -54.94 77.66 40.22
C ARG A 32 -54.68 76.25 40.70
N ILE A 33 -55.34 75.30 40.06
CA ILE A 33 -55.21 73.88 40.38
C ILE A 33 -54.59 73.16 39.18
N CYS A 34 -53.54 72.38 39.42
CA CYS A 34 -53.07 71.36 38.50
C CYS A 34 -53.07 69.99 39.16
N HIS A 35 -53.29 68.95 38.35
CA HIS A 35 -53.23 67.57 38.79
C HIS A 35 -51.98 66.93 38.21
N VAL A 36 -51.23 66.22 39.05
CA VAL A 36 -50.04 65.48 38.65
C VAL A 36 -50.16 64.05 39.14
N TYR A 37 -49.57 63.12 38.40
CA TYR A 37 -49.51 61.71 38.78
C TYR A 37 -48.05 61.35 39.02
N THR A 38 -47.78 60.70 40.14
CA THR A 38 -46.47 60.15 40.46
C THR A 38 -46.56 58.64 40.45
N ASP A 39 -45.62 58.01 39.74
CA ASP A 39 -45.47 56.57 39.69
C ASP A 39 -43.99 56.25 39.86
N ASN A 40 -43.68 55.52 40.93
CA ASN A 40 -42.34 55.05 41.27
C ASN A 40 -42.27 53.52 41.20
N SER A 41 -43.34 52.86 40.76
CA SER A 41 -43.44 51.42 40.67
C SER A 41 -42.86 50.97 39.34
N ALA A 42 -42.02 49.93 39.39
CA ALA A 42 -41.53 49.33 38.16
C ALA A 42 -42.56 48.35 37.59
N PRO A 43 -42.58 48.13 36.26
CA PRO A 43 -43.37 47.08 35.65
C PRO A 43 -42.99 45.69 36.17
N GLN A 44 -43.81 44.68 35.87
CA GLN A 44 -43.49 43.27 36.11
C GLN A 44 -43.70 42.45 34.84
N THR A 45 -42.69 41.68 34.44
CA THR A 45 -42.73 40.80 33.27
C THR A 45 -43.02 39.34 33.63
N GLN A 46 -43.97 38.73 32.91
CA GLN A 46 -44.24 37.30 32.92
C GLN A 46 -43.71 36.63 31.65
N VAL A 47 -43.11 35.45 31.82
CA VAL A 47 -42.64 34.58 30.74
C VAL A 47 -43.72 33.55 30.41
N ILE A 48 -44.12 33.46 29.14
CA ILE A 48 -45.17 32.56 28.65
C ILE A 48 -44.59 31.68 27.53
N PRO A 49 -44.25 30.41 27.82
CA PRO A 49 -43.77 29.49 26.80
C PRO A 49 -44.92 28.90 25.97
N SER A 50 -44.67 28.56 24.71
CA SER A 50 -45.65 27.89 23.84
C SER A 50 -45.90 26.43 24.22
N THR A 51 -44.88 25.76 24.76
CA THR A 51 -44.94 24.40 25.32
C THR A 51 -44.02 24.31 26.54
N GLY A 52 -44.20 23.30 27.39
CA GLY A 52 -43.29 23.07 28.52
C GLY A 52 -43.82 23.54 29.87
N TYR A 53 -42.96 23.53 30.88
CA TYR A 53 -43.30 23.83 32.27
C TYR A 53 -42.11 24.40 33.05
N PHE A 54 -42.41 25.10 34.14
CA PHE A 54 -41.39 25.65 35.04
C PHE A 54 -41.11 24.70 36.21
N ILE A 55 -39.83 24.52 36.53
CA ILE A 55 -39.34 23.91 37.77
C ILE A 55 -38.50 24.96 38.50
N GLY A 56 -39.07 25.60 39.52
CA GLY A 56 -38.44 26.77 40.14
C GLY A 56 -38.21 27.88 39.11
N ASN A 57 -36.96 28.32 38.95
CA ASN A 57 -36.57 29.36 37.99
C ASN A 57 -36.08 28.81 36.62
N LYS A 58 -36.38 27.54 36.34
CA LYS A 58 -35.95 26.84 35.14
C LYS A 58 -37.15 26.48 34.27
N LEU A 59 -37.09 26.87 33.01
CA LEU A 59 -38.07 26.53 31.98
C LEU A 59 -37.60 25.27 31.23
N ILE A 60 -38.43 24.22 31.24
CA ILE A 60 -38.24 22.99 30.45
C ILE A 60 -39.19 23.04 29.26
N VAL A 61 -38.67 23.01 28.03
CA VAL A 61 -39.44 23.15 26.78
C VAL A 61 -39.10 22.04 25.78
N LYS A 62 -39.95 21.81 24.79
CA LYS A 62 -39.61 20.95 23.65
C LYS A 62 -38.80 21.73 22.61
N GLU A 63 -38.12 21.02 21.71
CA GLU A 63 -37.45 21.62 20.57
C GLU A 63 -38.44 22.43 19.71
N GLY A 64 -38.02 23.61 19.24
CA GLY A 64 -38.86 24.53 18.47
C GLY A 64 -39.87 25.35 19.28
N ALA A 65 -39.83 25.29 20.62
CA ALA A 65 -40.68 26.13 21.46
C ALA A 65 -40.38 27.63 21.29
N THR A 66 -41.39 28.46 21.57
CA THR A 66 -41.25 29.92 21.58
C THR A 66 -41.62 30.48 22.95
N VAL A 67 -41.05 31.62 23.31
CA VAL A 67 -41.29 32.33 24.56
C VAL A 67 -41.83 33.73 24.28
N ILE A 68 -42.93 34.06 24.93
CA ILE A 68 -43.53 35.40 24.92
C ILE A 68 -43.26 36.07 26.27
N LEU A 69 -42.70 37.29 26.22
CA LEU A 69 -42.57 38.16 27.39
C LEU A 69 -43.76 39.11 27.44
N LYS A 70 -44.47 39.12 28.57
CA LYS A 70 -45.64 39.98 28.78
C LYS A 70 -45.47 40.79 30.06
N ALA A 71 -45.23 42.09 29.90
CA ALA A 71 -45.12 43.02 31.02
C ALA A 71 -46.48 43.68 31.36
N SER A 72 -46.69 43.94 32.64
CA SER A 72 -47.81 44.71 33.16
C SER A 72 -47.32 45.78 34.14
N ASP A 73 -47.94 46.94 34.11
CA ASP A 73 -47.65 48.07 34.98
C ASP A 73 -48.97 48.71 35.43
N THR A 74 -49.09 49.06 36.71
CA THR A 74 -50.31 49.62 37.30
C THR A 74 -50.38 51.14 37.27
N GLY A 75 -49.28 51.82 36.90
CA GLY A 75 -49.13 53.27 36.91
C GLY A 75 -49.05 53.84 35.49
N SER A 76 -47.85 54.29 35.12
CA SER A 76 -47.57 55.01 33.89
C SER A 76 -47.65 54.15 32.63
N GLY A 77 -47.72 52.83 32.80
CA GLY A 77 -47.79 51.84 31.75
C GLY A 77 -46.40 51.46 31.23
N VAL A 78 -46.31 50.29 30.61
CA VAL A 78 -45.06 49.79 30.04
C VAL A 78 -44.65 50.60 28.81
N GLU A 79 -43.41 51.09 28.76
CA GLU A 79 -42.80 51.69 27.57
C GLU A 79 -42.20 50.60 26.66
N ARG A 80 -41.37 49.69 27.22
CA ARG A 80 -40.70 48.61 26.47
C ARG A 80 -40.21 47.49 27.38
N ILE A 81 -39.93 46.34 26.77
CA ILE A 81 -39.23 45.21 27.39
C ILE A 81 -37.86 45.07 26.71
N LEU A 82 -36.81 44.89 27.49
CA LEU A 82 -35.47 44.53 27.03
C LEU A 82 -35.20 43.07 27.40
N ALA A 83 -34.49 42.35 26.53
CA ALA A 83 -34.06 40.98 26.77
C ALA A 83 -32.62 40.76 26.30
N ARG A 84 -31.98 39.72 26.82
CA ARG A 84 -30.68 39.22 26.34
C ARG A 84 -30.55 37.71 26.57
N TYR A 85 -29.70 37.07 25.77
CA TYR A 85 -29.35 35.66 25.92
C TYR A 85 -28.07 35.53 26.76
N GLY A 86 -28.15 34.85 27.90
CA GLY A 86 -27.06 34.78 28.88
C GLY A 86 -26.47 36.16 29.21
N ASP A 87 -25.16 36.29 29.07
CA ASP A 87 -24.40 37.54 29.28
C ASP A 87 -24.27 38.42 28.02
N GLY A 88 -25.04 38.14 26.97
CA GLY A 88 -24.99 38.85 25.70
C GLY A 88 -25.52 40.30 25.73
N GLU A 89 -25.56 40.93 24.55
CA GLU A 89 -26.08 42.29 24.39
C GLU A 89 -27.60 42.37 24.59
N TRP A 90 -28.05 43.48 25.17
CA TRP A 90 -29.46 43.77 25.35
C TRP A 90 -30.12 44.19 24.04
N PHE A 91 -31.29 43.62 23.74
CA PHE A 91 -32.13 44.00 22.61
C PHE A 91 -33.56 44.34 23.06
N ALA A 92 -34.27 45.15 22.27
CA ALA A 92 -35.67 45.44 22.52
C ALA A 92 -36.54 44.25 22.11
N TYR A 93 -37.33 43.73 23.04
CA TYR A 93 -38.25 42.64 22.77
C TYR A 93 -39.48 43.16 22.00
N ALA A 94 -39.74 42.55 20.83
CA ALA A 94 -40.83 42.93 19.93
C ALA A 94 -41.68 41.74 19.47
N GLU A 95 -41.09 40.55 19.35
CA GLU A 95 -41.74 39.32 18.87
C GLU A 95 -41.38 38.12 19.76
N ALA A 96 -42.12 37.03 19.63
CA ALA A 96 -41.86 35.80 20.37
C ALA A 96 -40.44 35.28 20.08
N ILE A 97 -39.71 34.90 21.13
CA ILE A 97 -38.35 34.39 21.05
C ILE A 97 -38.40 32.90 20.72
N ALA A 98 -37.81 32.48 19.60
CA ALA A 98 -37.62 31.06 19.30
C ALA A 98 -36.48 30.49 20.15
N ILE A 99 -36.76 29.43 20.91
CA ILE A 99 -35.76 28.77 21.74
C ILE A 99 -34.99 27.76 20.87
N THR A 100 -33.68 27.97 20.78
CA THR A 100 -32.72 27.03 20.18
C THR A 100 -31.82 26.43 21.25
N ASP A 101 -31.10 25.37 20.90
CA ASP A 101 -30.08 24.72 21.72
C ASP A 101 -29.00 25.68 22.25
N GLN A 102 -28.74 26.77 21.54
CA GLN A 102 -27.77 27.82 21.93
C GLN A 102 -28.29 28.75 23.04
N ILE A 103 -29.60 28.75 23.34
CA ILE A 103 -30.19 29.63 24.35
C ILE A 103 -30.43 28.84 25.64
N THR A 104 -29.44 28.89 26.55
CA THR A 104 -29.52 28.23 27.86
C THR A 104 -30.05 29.13 28.97
N GLN A 105 -30.11 30.44 28.72
CA GLN A 105 -30.51 31.45 29.72
C GLN A 105 -31.10 32.68 29.03
N LEU A 106 -32.15 33.24 29.62
CA LEU A 106 -32.81 34.47 29.16
C LEU A 106 -32.93 35.44 30.33
N SER A 107 -32.32 36.63 30.21
CA SER A 107 -32.55 37.74 31.13
C SER A 107 -33.48 38.78 30.48
N PHE A 108 -34.35 39.40 31.27
CA PHE A 108 -35.27 40.43 30.79
C PHE A 108 -35.51 41.54 31.83
N GLN A 109 -35.85 42.72 31.32
CA GLN A 109 -36.19 43.90 32.11
C GLN A 109 -37.19 44.80 31.34
N ALA A 110 -38.35 45.06 31.91
CA ALA A 110 -39.32 46.06 31.48
C ALA A 110 -39.05 47.44 32.07
N ILE A 111 -39.37 48.47 31.27
CA ILE A 111 -39.23 49.89 31.58
C ILE A 111 -40.60 50.55 31.36
N ASP A 112 -41.05 51.38 32.30
CA ASP A 112 -42.29 52.14 32.20
C ASP A 112 -42.10 53.48 31.44
N ARG A 113 -43.17 54.28 31.31
CA ARG A 113 -43.11 55.58 30.61
C ARG A 113 -42.44 56.71 31.39
N LEU A 114 -42.14 56.51 32.67
CA LEU A 114 -41.41 57.45 33.52
C LEU A 114 -39.95 57.05 33.74
N GLY A 115 -39.54 55.89 33.21
CA GLY A 115 -38.18 55.36 33.29
C GLY A 115 -37.92 54.44 34.49
N ASN A 116 -38.94 54.05 35.26
CA ASN A 116 -38.82 53.02 36.29
C ASN A 116 -38.54 51.67 35.61
N LYS A 117 -37.59 50.90 36.18
CA LYS A 117 -37.11 49.64 35.61
C LYS A 117 -37.33 48.49 36.59
N GLU A 118 -37.82 47.35 36.11
CA GLU A 118 -37.93 46.15 36.95
C GLU A 118 -36.54 45.66 37.38
N GLU A 119 -36.42 44.87 38.46
CA GLU A 119 -35.14 44.18 38.69
C GLU A 119 -34.88 43.18 37.57
N ILE A 120 -33.62 42.98 37.17
CA ILE A 120 -33.29 42.05 36.08
C ILE A 120 -33.73 40.65 36.48
N ALA A 121 -34.76 40.15 35.80
CA ALA A 121 -35.24 38.79 35.96
C ALA A 121 -34.47 37.88 35.00
N GLU A 122 -34.23 36.65 35.43
CA GLU A 122 -33.44 35.68 34.69
C GLU A 122 -34.07 34.31 34.81
N ILE A 123 -34.15 33.56 33.71
CA ILE A 123 -34.59 32.16 33.71
C ILE A 123 -33.54 31.28 33.04
N ALA A 124 -33.34 30.07 33.57
CA ALA A 124 -32.59 29.02 32.89
C ALA A 124 -33.53 28.28 31.92
N ILE A 125 -33.04 27.91 30.75
CA ILE A 125 -33.82 27.23 29.72
C ILE A 125 -33.15 25.90 29.38
N ASN A 126 -33.92 24.82 29.42
CA ASN A 126 -33.50 23.51 28.94
C ASN A 126 -34.50 22.97 27.93
N ILE A 127 -33.97 22.42 26.84
CA ILE A 127 -34.74 21.64 25.89
C ILE A 127 -34.80 20.20 26.40
N GLU A 128 -36.02 19.67 26.52
CA GLU A 128 -36.30 18.28 26.79
C GLU A 128 -36.03 17.48 25.51
N VAL A 129 -34.98 16.65 25.54
CA VAL A 129 -34.70 15.69 24.47
C VAL A 129 -35.68 14.54 24.64
N SER A 130 -36.68 14.46 23.75
CA SER A 130 -37.65 13.36 23.74
C SER A 130 -37.45 12.50 22.49
N GLY A 131 -37.14 11.22 22.65
CA GLY A 131 -37.00 10.28 21.52
C GLY A 131 -35.74 9.42 21.61
N THR A 132 -35.44 8.74 20.50
CA THR A 132 -34.13 8.10 20.29
C THR A 132 -33.14 9.17 19.83
N ASP A 133 -31.87 9.04 20.16
CA ASP A 133 -30.78 9.84 19.58
C ASP A 133 -29.65 8.85 19.32
N LEU A 134 -29.53 8.42 18.06
CA LEU A 134 -28.53 7.43 17.68
C LEU A 134 -27.31 8.15 17.16
N ALA A 135 -26.11 7.63 17.42
CA ALA A 135 -24.89 8.25 16.92
C ALA A 135 -23.84 7.22 16.55
N VAL A 136 -23.02 7.57 15.56
CA VAL A 136 -21.82 6.81 15.20
C VAL A 136 -20.60 7.74 15.17
N LEU A 137 -19.50 7.31 15.79
CA LEU A 137 -18.27 8.09 15.86
C LEU A 137 -17.19 7.50 14.96
N ALA A 138 -16.54 8.34 14.14
CA ALA A 138 -15.50 7.89 13.20
C ALA A 138 -14.33 7.16 13.90
N GLN A 139 -13.98 7.58 15.12
CA GLN A 139 -12.88 7.00 15.90
C GLN A 139 -13.19 5.60 16.46
N GLU A 140 -14.45 5.18 16.43
CA GLU A 140 -14.90 3.85 16.88
C GLU A 140 -15.25 2.94 15.71
N ILE A 141 -14.89 3.35 14.49
CA ILE A 141 -14.88 2.48 13.32
C ILE A 141 -13.48 1.87 13.22
N SER A 142 -13.42 0.55 13.14
CA SER A 142 -12.16 -0.19 13.03
C SER A 142 -12.20 -1.23 11.90
N PHE A 143 -11.00 -1.64 11.48
CA PHE A 143 -10.82 -2.60 10.40
C PHE A 143 -9.95 -3.76 10.88
N SER A 144 -10.36 -4.97 10.54
CA SER A 144 -9.59 -6.18 10.75
C SER A 144 -9.36 -6.89 9.41
N PRO A 145 -8.11 -7.07 8.98
CA PRO A 145 -6.88 -6.59 9.63
C PRO A 145 -6.71 -5.06 9.54
N MET A 146 -5.90 -4.48 10.43
CA MET A 146 -5.64 -3.02 10.44
C MET A 146 -4.87 -2.52 9.21
N GLN A 147 -4.12 -3.40 8.54
CA GLN A 147 -3.41 -3.13 7.28
C GLN A 147 -3.82 -4.17 6.24
N PRO A 148 -5.01 -4.03 5.64
CA PRO A 148 -5.50 -5.00 4.68
C PRO A 148 -4.84 -4.80 3.31
N LYS A 149 -4.65 -5.93 2.61
CA LYS A 149 -4.22 -5.92 1.20
C LYS A 149 -5.44 -5.90 0.28
N ALA A 150 -5.32 -5.28 -0.87
CA ALA A 150 -6.34 -5.33 -1.91
C ALA A 150 -6.60 -6.78 -2.34
N GLY A 151 -7.86 -7.19 -2.39
CA GLY A 151 -8.26 -8.58 -2.65
C GLY A 151 -8.42 -9.44 -1.39
N GLN A 152 -8.12 -8.89 -0.21
CA GLN A 152 -8.37 -9.54 1.07
C GLN A 152 -9.75 -9.14 1.63
N ASP A 153 -10.41 -10.06 2.32
CA ASP A 153 -11.61 -9.74 3.08
C ASP A 153 -11.26 -8.83 4.28
N VAL A 154 -12.02 -7.75 4.44
CA VAL A 154 -11.88 -6.79 5.54
C VAL A 154 -13.12 -6.83 6.40
N GLN A 155 -12.98 -7.09 7.69
CA GLN A 155 -14.06 -6.93 8.65
C GLN A 155 -14.08 -5.48 9.14
N ILE A 156 -15.20 -4.80 8.92
CA ILE A 156 -15.48 -3.45 9.41
C ILE A 156 -16.27 -3.60 10.70
N GLU A 157 -15.82 -2.98 11.78
CA GLU A 157 -16.54 -2.92 13.05
C GLU A 157 -16.86 -1.46 13.37
N ALA A 158 -18.07 -1.18 13.85
CA ALA A 158 -18.47 0.16 14.29
C ALA A 158 -19.32 0.07 15.56
N VAL A 159 -19.23 1.09 16.41
CA VAL A 159 -20.04 1.24 17.63
C VAL A 159 -21.15 2.25 17.38
N ILE A 160 -22.39 1.85 17.71
CA ILE A 160 -23.59 2.67 17.62
C ILE A 160 -24.03 3.04 19.03
N HIS A 161 -24.17 4.33 19.30
CA HIS A 161 -24.63 4.86 20.58
C HIS A 161 -26.12 5.15 20.52
N ASN A 162 -26.81 4.97 21.64
CA ASN A 162 -28.10 5.61 21.89
C ASN A 162 -27.91 6.65 23.00
N LEU A 163 -27.74 7.90 22.61
CA LEU A 163 -27.59 9.06 23.50
C LEU A 163 -28.94 9.54 24.06
N GLY A 164 -30.05 9.03 23.51
CA GLY A 164 -31.40 9.39 23.87
C GLY A 164 -31.91 8.67 25.12
N PRO A 165 -32.96 9.21 25.78
CA PRO A 165 -33.53 8.63 26.99
C PRO A 165 -34.50 7.46 26.73
N VAL A 166 -34.66 7.00 25.48
CA VAL A 166 -35.64 5.96 25.09
C VAL A 166 -34.93 4.75 24.50
N ASP A 167 -35.32 3.54 24.92
CA ASP A 167 -34.84 2.30 24.31
C ASP A 167 -35.27 2.20 22.85
N THR A 168 -34.33 1.89 21.96
CA THR A 168 -34.56 1.85 20.52
C THR A 168 -34.44 0.44 20.01
N LYS A 169 -35.35 0.03 19.13
CA LYS A 169 -35.39 -1.31 18.53
C LYS A 169 -35.24 -1.25 17.03
N ASP A 170 -34.84 -2.37 16.44
CA ASP A 170 -34.75 -2.58 15.00
C ASP A 170 -33.89 -1.52 14.27
N VAL A 171 -32.75 -1.17 14.88
CA VAL A 171 -31.79 -0.20 14.34
C VAL A 171 -31.05 -0.83 13.16
N ARG A 172 -31.22 -0.25 11.97
CA ARG A 172 -30.51 -0.69 10.76
C ARG A 172 -29.27 0.15 10.55
N VAL A 173 -28.14 -0.52 10.33
CA VAL A 173 -26.85 0.13 10.07
C VAL A 173 -26.32 -0.35 8.72
N ALA A 174 -26.06 0.58 7.82
CA ALA A 174 -25.55 0.33 6.49
C ALA A 174 -24.10 0.81 6.35
N PHE A 175 -23.32 0.03 5.60
CA PHE A 175 -21.92 0.29 5.30
C PHE A 175 -21.78 0.56 3.82
N HIS A 176 -21.04 1.62 3.45
CA HIS A 176 -20.85 2.03 2.07
C HIS A 176 -19.39 2.36 1.76
N LYS A 177 -18.97 2.09 0.53
CA LYS A 177 -17.72 2.61 -0.04
C LYS A 177 -18.02 3.93 -0.76
N GLY A 178 -17.59 5.04 -0.17
CA GLY A 178 -17.94 6.40 -0.60
C GLY A 178 -19.25 6.90 0.02
N ASP A 179 -19.54 8.19 -0.15
CA ASP A 179 -20.67 8.86 0.51
C ASP A 179 -22.01 8.36 -0.06
N PRO A 180 -22.89 7.75 0.77
CA PRO A 180 -24.18 7.23 0.31
C PRO A 180 -25.08 8.31 -0.29
N ARG A 181 -24.97 9.57 0.16
CA ARG A 181 -25.79 10.70 -0.33
C ARG A 181 -25.49 11.09 -1.77
N THR A 182 -24.29 10.74 -2.25
CA THR A 182 -23.85 11.02 -3.62
C THR A 182 -23.63 9.75 -4.45
N GLY A 183 -24.25 8.63 -4.05
CA GLY A 183 -24.17 7.36 -4.80
C GLY A 183 -23.04 6.42 -4.38
N GLY A 184 -22.62 6.44 -3.11
CA GLY A 184 -21.70 5.47 -2.53
C GLY A 184 -22.16 4.03 -2.74
N LEU A 185 -21.20 3.11 -2.95
CA LEU A 185 -21.51 1.71 -3.25
C LEU A 185 -21.82 0.94 -1.95
N PRO A 186 -22.91 0.17 -1.88
CA PRO A 186 -23.23 -0.59 -0.69
C PRO A 186 -22.21 -1.71 -0.46
N ILE A 187 -21.73 -1.83 0.78
CA ILE A 187 -20.90 -2.94 1.25
C ILE A 187 -21.81 -4.01 1.89
N GLY A 188 -22.74 -3.57 2.74
CA GLY A 188 -23.71 -4.43 3.41
C GLY A 188 -24.45 -3.69 4.52
N GLU A 189 -25.35 -4.40 5.20
CA GLU A 189 -26.19 -3.85 6.27
C GLU A 189 -26.32 -4.86 7.41
N GLN A 190 -26.46 -4.34 8.63
CA GLN A 190 -26.75 -5.14 9.82
C GLN A 190 -27.94 -4.56 10.59
N LEU A 191 -28.80 -5.45 11.08
CA LEU A 191 -29.91 -5.12 11.98
C LEU A 191 -29.48 -5.36 13.43
N VAL A 192 -29.61 -4.33 14.27
CA VAL A 192 -29.45 -4.41 15.73
C VAL A 192 -30.83 -4.45 16.37
N SER A 193 -31.12 -5.53 17.10
CA SER A 193 -32.48 -5.77 17.63
C SER A 193 -32.92 -4.71 18.65
N ALA A 194 -32.02 -4.26 19.52
CA ALA A 194 -32.27 -3.20 20.47
C ALA A 194 -30.99 -2.53 20.98
N ILE A 195 -31.07 -1.25 21.32
CA ILE A 195 -30.06 -0.48 22.05
C ILE A 195 -30.81 0.28 23.15
N ASN A 196 -30.53 -0.03 24.42
CA ASN A 196 -31.21 0.65 25.52
C ASN A 196 -30.80 2.13 25.58
N ALA A 197 -31.59 2.95 26.28
CA ALA A 197 -31.25 4.34 26.53
C ALA A 197 -29.88 4.48 27.21
N GLY A 198 -28.98 5.28 26.63
CA GLY A 198 -27.62 5.50 27.11
C GLY A 198 -26.61 4.37 26.83
N ASP A 199 -27.05 3.25 26.25
CA ASP A 199 -26.19 2.11 25.92
C ASP A 199 -25.62 2.21 24.49
N VAL A 200 -24.74 1.25 24.17
CA VAL A 200 -24.12 1.09 22.86
C VAL A 200 -24.34 -0.31 22.30
N ALA A 201 -24.26 -0.45 20.98
CA ALA A 201 -24.20 -1.73 20.30
C ALA A 201 -23.07 -1.76 19.27
N THR A 202 -22.41 -2.92 19.15
CA THR A 202 -21.36 -3.14 18.15
C THR A 202 -21.94 -3.85 16.92
N VAL A 203 -21.65 -3.31 15.74
CA VAL A 203 -21.99 -3.91 14.45
C VAL A 203 -20.73 -4.28 13.67
N GLN A 204 -20.80 -5.35 12.90
CA GLN A 204 -19.72 -5.88 12.08
C GLN A 204 -20.21 -6.22 10.68
N GLN A 205 -19.47 -5.77 9.67
CA GLN A 205 -19.75 -6.06 8.26
C GLN A 205 -18.49 -6.58 7.56
N LEU A 206 -18.61 -7.71 6.87
CA LEU A 206 -17.55 -8.23 6.02
C LEU A 206 -17.56 -7.49 4.67
N TRP A 207 -16.41 -6.96 4.28
CA TRP A 207 -16.18 -6.31 2.99
C TRP A 207 -15.18 -7.13 2.15
N PRO A 208 -15.66 -7.88 1.14
CA PRO A 208 -14.78 -8.58 0.21
C PRO A 208 -14.17 -7.58 -0.77
N THR A 209 -12.91 -7.18 -0.54
CA THR A 209 -12.21 -6.25 -1.44
C THR A 209 -11.70 -6.95 -2.70
N GLN A 210 -11.39 -6.19 -3.75
CA GLN A 210 -10.86 -6.71 -5.01
C GLN A 210 -9.40 -6.26 -5.20
N ALA A 211 -8.61 -7.04 -5.96
CA ALA A 211 -7.19 -6.75 -6.20
C ALA A 211 -6.94 -5.37 -6.83
N ASN A 212 -7.88 -4.86 -7.63
CA ASN A 212 -7.83 -3.54 -8.25
C ASN A 212 -8.22 -2.38 -7.31
N MET A 213 -8.57 -2.65 -6.05
CA MET A 213 -8.92 -1.63 -5.06
C MET A 213 -7.70 -1.11 -4.29
N ILE A 214 -6.48 -1.15 -4.86
CA ILE A 214 -5.30 -0.55 -4.20
C ILE A 214 -5.53 0.95 -3.98
N GLY A 215 -5.09 1.45 -2.83
CA GLY A 215 -5.11 2.88 -2.50
C GLY A 215 -6.03 3.21 -1.34
N THR A 216 -6.29 4.51 -1.17
CA THR A 216 -7.13 5.02 -0.09
C THR A 216 -8.60 4.98 -0.49
N HIS A 217 -9.45 4.40 0.36
CA HIS A 217 -10.90 4.40 0.22
C HIS A 217 -11.56 5.06 1.44
N GLN A 218 -12.73 5.66 1.24
CA GLN A 218 -13.58 6.12 2.34
C GLN A 218 -14.70 5.11 2.58
N VAL A 219 -14.84 4.69 3.83
CA VAL A 219 -15.92 3.83 4.30
C VAL A 219 -16.87 4.68 5.12
N PHE A 220 -18.14 4.68 4.75
CA PHE A 220 -19.22 5.35 5.46
C PHE A 220 -20.02 4.33 6.26
N VAL A 221 -20.37 4.69 7.49
CA VAL A 221 -21.32 3.97 8.33
C VAL A 221 -22.51 4.88 8.53
N GLN A 222 -23.70 4.38 8.20
CA GLN A 222 -24.94 5.12 8.23
C GLN A 222 -25.99 4.35 9.04
N ILE A 223 -26.58 5.02 10.02
CA ILE A 223 -27.74 4.53 10.74
C ILE A 223 -28.98 4.95 9.94
N ILE A 224 -29.85 3.99 9.61
CA ILE A 224 -31.07 4.22 8.84
C ILE A 224 -32.23 4.36 9.83
N THR A 225 -32.65 5.60 10.05
CA THR A 225 -33.81 5.98 10.87
C THR A 225 -34.90 6.62 10.01
N GLU A 226 -36.13 6.73 10.54
CA GLU A 226 -37.14 7.59 9.93
C GLU A 226 -36.90 9.05 10.33
N ASP A 227 -37.01 9.98 9.37
CA ASP A 227 -36.54 11.39 9.41
C ASP A 227 -37.09 12.28 10.56
N ASN A 228 -37.88 11.75 11.50
CA ASN A 228 -38.53 12.54 12.57
C ASN A 228 -38.40 11.95 13.99
N LEU A 229 -37.61 10.89 14.19
CA LEU A 229 -37.47 10.25 15.52
C LEU A 229 -36.17 10.60 16.24
N ASP A 230 -35.18 11.11 15.51
CA ASP A 230 -33.85 11.47 16.01
C ASP A 230 -33.69 13.00 16.03
N PRO A 231 -33.40 13.64 17.17
CA PRO A 231 -33.23 15.08 17.27
C PRO A 231 -31.92 15.57 16.62
N THR A 232 -30.96 14.70 16.36
CA THR A 232 -29.64 15.06 15.82
C THR A 232 -29.24 14.18 14.64
N PRO A 233 -30.04 14.10 13.55
CA PRO A 233 -29.82 13.15 12.45
C PRO A 233 -28.47 13.28 11.74
N GLU A 234 -27.75 14.38 11.93
CA GLU A 234 -26.45 14.64 11.34
C GLU A 234 -25.32 13.76 11.91
N ASN A 235 -25.50 13.21 13.12
CA ASN A 235 -24.55 12.28 13.75
C ASN A 235 -24.80 10.80 13.38
N ASN A 236 -25.85 10.51 12.61
CA ASN A 236 -26.21 9.17 12.14
C ASN A 236 -25.35 8.69 10.97
N VAL A 237 -24.52 9.55 10.39
CA VAL A 237 -23.61 9.19 9.31
C VAL A 237 -22.22 9.72 9.58
N THR A 238 -21.23 8.84 9.49
CA THR A 238 -19.83 9.22 9.59
C THR A 238 -18.96 8.39 8.65
N SER A 239 -17.69 8.78 8.49
CA SER A 239 -16.76 8.05 7.63
C SER A 239 -15.35 7.99 8.20
N ILE A 240 -14.61 6.96 7.79
CA ILE A 240 -13.20 6.79 8.05
C ILE A 240 -12.48 6.36 6.77
N ARG A 241 -11.19 6.68 6.65
CA ARG A 241 -10.35 6.23 5.54
C ARG A 241 -9.68 4.90 5.87
N ILE A 242 -9.58 4.04 4.87
CA ILE A 242 -8.80 2.81 4.90
C ILE A 242 -7.83 2.80 3.72
N GLN A 243 -6.61 2.34 3.97
CA GLN A 243 -5.60 2.14 2.95
C GLN A 243 -5.53 0.64 2.61
N LEU A 244 -5.76 0.29 1.34
CA LEU A 244 -5.56 -1.07 0.85
C LEU A 244 -4.19 -1.18 0.17
N GLU A 245 -3.32 -2.02 0.73
CA GLU A 245 -1.97 -2.25 0.22
C GLU A 245 -1.94 -3.23 -0.96
N PRO A 246 -0.96 -3.16 -1.87
CA PRO A 246 -0.80 -4.15 -2.92
C PRO A 246 -0.55 -5.56 -2.35
N ALA A 247 -1.23 -6.56 -2.90
CA ALA A 247 -0.96 -7.97 -2.61
C ALA A 247 0.24 -8.47 -3.45
N ILE A 248 1.46 -8.07 -3.10
CA ILE A 248 2.67 -8.56 -3.79
C ILE A 248 3.07 -9.91 -3.20
N ILE A 249 3.18 -10.94 -4.04
CA ILE A 249 3.84 -12.20 -3.70
C ILE A 249 5.28 -12.13 -4.24
N THR A 250 6.25 -12.02 -3.34
CA THR A 250 7.68 -12.15 -3.68
C THR A 250 8.16 -13.55 -3.31
N ASP A 251 8.28 -14.43 -4.30
CA ASP A 251 8.98 -15.70 -4.08
C ASP A 251 10.48 -15.47 -4.27
N VAL A 252 11.26 -15.81 -3.25
CA VAL A 252 12.72 -15.81 -3.31
C VAL A 252 13.17 -17.24 -3.47
N THR A 253 13.75 -17.56 -4.62
CA THR A 253 14.33 -18.88 -4.86
C THR A 253 15.84 -18.75 -5.00
N SER A 254 16.59 -19.68 -4.41
CA SER A 254 17.97 -19.92 -4.80
C SER A 254 17.95 -20.69 -6.12
N SER A 255 18.59 -20.17 -7.16
CA SER A 255 18.71 -20.91 -8.41
C SER A 255 19.72 -22.04 -8.22
N SER A 256 19.30 -23.28 -8.45
CA SER A 256 20.20 -24.44 -8.54
C SER A 256 20.83 -24.58 -9.93
N CYS A 257 20.52 -23.67 -10.87
CA CYS A 257 21.11 -23.67 -12.20
C CYS A 257 22.59 -23.25 -12.12
N ALA A 258 23.41 -23.80 -13.01
CA ALA A 258 24.79 -23.39 -13.15
C ALA A 258 24.90 -21.89 -13.51
N ARG A 259 25.93 -21.23 -13.00
CA ARG A 259 26.27 -19.85 -13.36
C ARG A 259 27.29 -19.94 -14.48
N VAL A 260 26.85 -19.66 -15.71
CA VAL A 260 27.54 -20.04 -16.95
C VAL A 260 28.38 -18.87 -17.49
N LEU A 261 29.69 -19.04 -17.54
CA LEU A 261 30.58 -18.13 -18.26
C LEU A 261 30.91 -18.70 -19.63
N VAL A 262 30.51 -17.99 -20.67
CA VAL A 262 30.74 -18.37 -22.07
C VAL A 262 31.89 -17.56 -22.63
N PHE A 263 32.93 -18.25 -23.11
CA PHE A 263 33.96 -17.63 -23.93
C PHE A 263 33.67 -17.83 -25.41
N ALA A 264 33.28 -16.75 -26.08
CA ALA A 264 32.95 -16.74 -27.50
C ALA A 264 33.82 -15.71 -28.22
N TYR A 265 34.87 -16.16 -28.92
CA TYR A 265 35.77 -15.24 -29.62
C TYR A 265 35.05 -14.47 -30.74
N ARG A 266 35.26 -13.15 -30.81
CA ARG A 266 34.73 -12.28 -31.88
C ARG A 266 35.75 -12.10 -33.00
N LEU A 267 35.34 -12.44 -34.22
CA LEU A 267 36.05 -11.98 -35.41
C LEU A 267 35.84 -10.46 -35.54
N ASP A 268 36.95 -9.74 -35.53
CA ASP A 268 37.13 -8.30 -35.74
C ASP A 268 36.69 -7.79 -37.13
N ARG A 269 36.01 -8.63 -37.93
CA ARG A 269 35.37 -8.28 -39.20
C ARG A 269 33.93 -8.80 -39.27
N GLY A 270 32.99 -8.02 -38.71
CA GLY A 270 31.57 -8.09 -39.04
C GLY A 270 30.83 -9.37 -38.61
N ASN A 271 30.26 -9.33 -37.39
CA ASN A 271 28.96 -9.86 -36.97
C ASN A 271 28.45 -11.28 -37.33
N CYS A 272 29.18 -12.16 -38.00
CA CYS A 272 28.66 -13.50 -38.34
C CYS A 272 29.53 -14.60 -37.71
N SER A 273 29.35 -14.85 -36.41
CA SER A 273 29.82 -16.09 -35.78
C SER A 273 28.60 -16.97 -35.53
N PRO A 274 28.33 -17.99 -36.39
CA PRO A 274 27.18 -18.87 -36.21
C PRO A 274 27.14 -19.52 -34.83
N THR A 275 28.31 -19.79 -34.24
CA THR A 275 28.42 -20.35 -32.88
C THR A 275 28.01 -19.35 -31.81
N LEU A 276 28.35 -18.07 -31.96
CA LEU A 276 27.90 -17.03 -31.03
C LEU A 276 26.39 -16.85 -31.11
N ASP A 277 25.82 -16.83 -32.31
CA ASP A 277 24.38 -16.71 -32.51
C ASP A 277 23.65 -17.94 -31.94
N PHE A 278 24.16 -19.13 -32.21
CA PHE A 278 23.67 -20.37 -31.60
C PHE A 278 23.68 -20.30 -30.06
N LEU A 279 24.76 -19.82 -29.44
CA LEU A 279 24.88 -19.73 -27.98
C LEU A 279 23.90 -18.71 -27.40
N LYS A 280 23.72 -17.55 -28.05
CA LYS A 280 22.74 -16.55 -27.63
C LYS A 280 21.32 -17.11 -27.67
N ASP A 281 20.95 -17.76 -28.77
CA ASP A 281 19.63 -18.38 -28.92
C ASP A 281 19.45 -19.55 -27.94
N ALA A 282 20.49 -20.33 -27.71
CA ALA A 282 20.45 -21.45 -26.78
C ALA A 282 20.28 -21.00 -25.32
N LEU A 283 20.91 -19.89 -24.94
CA LEU A 283 20.91 -19.35 -23.58
C LEU A 283 19.75 -18.37 -23.32
N GLN A 284 19.08 -17.84 -24.34
CA GLN A 284 17.95 -16.93 -24.15
C GLN A 284 16.86 -17.47 -23.21
N PRO A 285 16.42 -18.75 -23.30
CA PRO A 285 15.47 -19.33 -22.34
C PRO A 285 16.14 -19.96 -21.10
N TYR A 286 17.44 -19.74 -20.88
CA TYR A 286 18.13 -20.30 -19.72
C TYR A 286 17.75 -19.53 -18.45
N GLU A 287 17.30 -20.24 -17.42
CA GLU A 287 16.82 -19.61 -16.19
C GLU A 287 17.92 -19.22 -15.21
N GLY A 288 19.13 -19.76 -15.40
CA GLY A 288 20.32 -19.44 -14.61
C GLY A 288 21.04 -18.20 -15.12
N HIS A 289 21.97 -17.69 -14.30
CA HIS A 289 22.80 -16.57 -14.72
C HIS A 289 23.84 -17.02 -15.76
N TYR A 290 24.04 -16.20 -16.80
CA TYR A 290 25.12 -16.39 -17.76
C TYR A 290 25.74 -15.07 -18.20
N GLU A 291 27.00 -15.13 -18.62
CA GLU A 291 27.71 -14.02 -19.26
C GLU A 291 28.48 -14.52 -20.47
N ILE A 292 28.53 -13.71 -21.54
CA ILE A 292 29.32 -14.00 -22.73
C ILE A 292 30.43 -12.97 -22.86
N VAL A 293 31.67 -13.45 -22.78
CA VAL A 293 32.89 -12.65 -22.90
C VAL A 293 33.64 -13.00 -24.19
N TYR A 294 34.38 -12.03 -24.71
CA TYR A 294 34.91 -12.08 -26.08
C TYR A 294 36.44 -12.14 -26.16
N ASP A 295 37.13 -11.86 -25.05
CA ASP A 295 38.59 -11.89 -24.94
C ASP A 295 39.07 -12.64 -23.69
N THR A 296 40.31 -13.13 -23.76
CA THR A 296 40.91 -13.95 -22.70
C THR A 296 41.03 -13.20 -21.36
N PRO A 297 41.50 -11.94 -21.31
CA PRO A 297 41.52 -11.18 -20.06
C PRO A 297 40.17 -11.12 -19.35
N ALA A 298 39.09 -10.74 -20.06
CA ALA A 298 37.74 -10.69 -19.51
C ALA A 298 37.28 -12.07 -19.01
N PHE A 299 37.55 -13.13 -19.77
CA PHE A 299 37.23 -14.49 -19.33
C PHE A 299 37.96 -14.88 -18.05
N LEU A 300 39.26 -14.62 -17.94
CA LEU A 300 40.02 -14.95 -16.73
C LEU A 300 39.58 -14.10 -15.54
N GLU A 301 39.23 -12.84 -15.75
CA GLU A 301 38.68 -11.97 -14.71
C GLU A 301 37.34 -12.49 -14.18
N CYS A 302 36.36 -12.74 -15.05
CA CYS A 302 35.07 -13.31 -14.67
C CYS A 302 35.20 -14.69 -14.04
N MET A 303 36.08 -15.56 -14.58
CA MET A 303 36.32 -16.90 -14.00
C MET A 303 36.88 -16.78 -12.57
N ARG A 304 37.80 -15.84 -12.34
CA ARG A 304 38.44 -15.61 -11.02
C ARG A 304 37.56 -14.87 -10.03
N SER A 305 36.50 -14.20 -10.47
CA SER A 305 35.54 -13.54 -9.57
C SER A 305 34.80 -14.54 -8.67
N GLY A 306 34.67 -15.81 -9.09
CA GLY A 306 33.88 -16.82 -8.39
C GLY A 306 32.36 -16.69 -8.63
N GLU A 307 31.95 -15.79 -9.53
CA GLU A 307 30.57 -15.63 -9.98
C GLU A 307 30.08 -16.83 -10.80
N PHE A 308 30.98 -17.52 -11.50
CA PHE A 308 30.65 -18.60 -12.42
C PHE A 308 31.26 -19.93 -12.00
N ASP A 309 30.52 -21.02 -12.20
CA ASP A 309 30.90 -22.40 -11.87
C ASP A 309 30.75 -23.38 -13.04
N ALA A 310 30.25 -22.92 -14.19
CA ALA A 310 30.28 -23.65 -15.45
C ALA A 310 30.89 -22.78 -16.57
N TYR A 311 31.79 -23.37 -17.35
CA TYR A 311 32.54 -22.68 -18.40
C TYR A 311 32.23 -23.27 -19.77
N VAL A 312 31.71 -22.46 -20.69
CA VAL A 312 31.48 -22.87 -22.08
C VAL A 312 32.56 -22.23 -22.93
N ILE A 313 33.46 -23.04 -23.46
CA ILE A 313 34.62 -22.58 -24.22
C ILE A 313 34.42 -22.96 -25.67
N THR A 314 34.33 -21.95 -26.52
CA THR A 314 34.34 -22.16 -27.97
C THR A 314 35.76 -22.11 -28.52
N ASP A 315 36.07 -22.96 -29.48
CA ASP A 315 37.38 -22.92 -30.15
C ASP A 315 37.47 -21.82 -31.21
N TYR A 316 38.61 -21.12 -31.22
CA TYR A 316 39.07 -20.29 -32.34
C TYR A 316 40.58 -20.03 -32.20
N TRP A 317 41.27 -19.68 -33.28
CA TRP A 317 42.74 -19.51 -33.37
C TRP A 317 43.38 -18.53 -32.36
N GLY A 318 42.57 -17.74 -31.63
CA GLY A 318 43.01 -16.86 -30.54
C GLY A 318 42.89 -17.43 -29.12
N THR A 319 42.29 -18.62 -28.96
CA THR A 319 42.01 -19.23 -27.65
C THR A 319 43.13 -20.17 -27.16
N VAL A 320 44.21 -20.35 -27.95
CA VAL A 320 45.37 -21.21 -27.63
C VAL A 320 46.01 -20.85 -26.28
N SER A 321 45.85 -19.62 -25.82
CA SER A 321 46.30 -19.10 -24.51
C SER A 321 45.47 -19.60 -23.32
N LEU A 322 44.32 -20.27 -23.54
CA LEU A 322 43.47 -20.85 -22.49
C LEU A 322 43.82 -22.29 -22.12
N HIS A 323 44.97 -22.83 -22.53
CA HIS A 323 45.57 -24.02 -21.92
C HIS A 323 45.99 -23.72 -20.48
N ASN A 324 45.01 -23.44 -19.62
CA ASN A 324 45.21 -22.93 -18.27
C ASN A 324 45.00 -24.09 -17.29
N PRO A 325 46.06 -24.54 -16.57
CA PRO A 325 45.93 -25.50 -15.47
C PRO A 325 44.83 -25.12 -14.47
N GLU A 326 44.51 -23.84 -14.32
CA GLU A 326 43.44 -23.32 -13.46
C GLU A 326 42.05 -23.86 -13.84
N ILE A 327 41.74 -24.00 -15.13
CA ILE A 327 40.46 -24.59 -15.57
C ILE A 327 40.40 -26.05 -15.13
N ARG A 328 41.51 -26.79 -15.32
CA ARG A 328 41.60 -28.19 -14.90
C ARG A 328 41.46 -28.34 -13.38
N GLU A 329 42.11 -27.47 -12.61
CA GLU A 329 42.01 -27.46 -11.14
C GLU A 329 40.58 -27.16 -10.66
N ARG A 330 39.90 -26.22 -11.32
CA ARG A 330 38.50 -25.87 -11.07
C ARG A 330 37.54 -27.01 -11.36
N VAL A 331 37.69 -27.65 -12.52
CA VAL A 331 36.89 -28.83 -12.86
C VAL A 331 37.20 -29.95 -11.87
N ASN A 332 38.46 -30.21 -11.55
CA ASN A 332 38.83 -31.19 -10.52
C ASN A 332 38.18 -30.88 -9.16
N ALA A 333 37.98 -29.60 -8.84
CA ALA A 333 37.34 -29.15 -7.61
C ALA A 333 35.80 -29.22 -7.62
N GLY A 334 35.15 -29.51 -8.74
CA GLY A 334 33.69 -29.68 -8.84
C GLY A 334 32.99 -28.80 -9.88
N GLU A 335 33.72 -27.94 -10.58
CA GLU A 335 33.16 -27.04 -11.62
C GLU A 335 32.99 -27.76 -12.96
N THR A 336 32.20 -27.16 -13.86
CA THR A 336 31.91 -27.77 -15.17
C THR A 336 32.62 -27.05 -16.29
N VAL A 337 33.10 -27.80 -17.29
CA VAL A 337 33.56 -27.23 -18.56
C VAL A 337 32.90 -27.91 -19.74
N ILE A 338 32.41 -27.13 -20.69
CA ILE A 338 31.89 -27.59 -21.97
C ILE A 338 32.76 -26.99 -23.06
N VAL A 339 33.39 -27.84 -23.85
CA VAL A 339 34.23 -27.44 -24.98
C VAL A 339 33.49 -27.75 -26.28
N MET A 340 33.39 -26.77 -27.17
CA MET A 340 32.71 -26.95 -28.45
C MET A 340 33.36 -26.13 -29.59
N GLY A 341 33.18 -26.58 -30.83
CA GLY A 341 33.52 -25.79 -32.01
C GLY A 341 34.08 -26.58 -33.21
N LEU A 342 34.91 -25.89 -34.00
CA LEU A 342 35.50 -26.30 -35.27
C LEU A 342 36.74 -27.21 -35.16
N SER A 343 37.56 -27.06 -34.11
CA SER A 343 38.68 -27.96 -33.80
C SER A 343 39.07 -27.91 -32.31
N PRO A 344 38.31 -28.62 -31.44
CA PRO A 344 38.52 -28.59 -29.98
C PRO A 344 39.93 -29.05 -29.57
N ARG A 345 40.58 -29.82 -30.45
CA ARG A 345 41.97 -30.29 -30.32
C ARG A 345 42.98 -29.16 -30.09
N GLN A 346 42.70 -27.93 -30.54
CA GLN A 346 43.62 -26.79 -30.37
C GLN A 346 43.58 -26.15 -28.97
N LEU A 347 42.57 -26.44 -28.16
CA LEU A 347 42.38 -25.84 -26.82
C LEU A 347 42.92 -26.71 -25.68
N PHE A 348 42.84 -28.03 -25.84
CA PHE A 348 43.13 -29.02 -24.81
C PHE A 348 43.80 -30.24 -25.45
N TYR A 349 44.88 -30.00 -26.20
CA TYR A 349 45.59 -31.09 -26.87
C TYR A 349 46.12 -32.06 -25.81
N THR A 350 45.65 -33.31 -25.84
CA THR A 350 46.00 -34.39 -24.89
C THR A 350 45.61 -34.16 -23.42
N ASP A 351 44.71 -33.22 -23.12
CA ASP A 351 44.27 -33.01 -21.75
C ASP A 351 43.42 -34.21 -21.27
N PRO A 352 43.84 -34.93 -20.20
CA PRO A 352 43.10 -36.08 -19.71
C PRO A 352 41.69 -35.74 -19.23
N MET A 353 41.42 -34.47 -18.88
CA MET A 353 40.10 -33.99 -18.46
C MET A 353 39.01 -34.29 -19.50
N LEU A 354 39.33 -34.19 -20.80
CA LEU A 354 38.34 -34.46 -21.85
C LEU A 354 37.96 -35.94 -21.99
N GLY A 355 38.73 -36.86 -21.41
CA GLY A 355 38.47 -38.30 -21.49
C GLY A 355 38.62 -38.87 -22.91
N VAL A 356 39.22 -38.13 -23.84
CA VAL A 356 39.44 -38.55 -25.23
C VAL A 356 40.88 -38.34 -25.68
N LYS A 357 41.31 -39.16 -26.65
CA LYS A 357 42.51 -38.97 -27.42
C LYS A 357 42.16 -38.53 -28.84
N TYR A 358 42.67 -37.38 -29.24
CA TYR A 358 42.59 -36.91 -30.63
C TYR A 358 43.52 -37.73 -31.53
N LEU A 359 42.99 -38.22 -32.65
CA LEU A 359 43.71 -39.03 -33.62
C LEU A 359 44.17 -38.21 -34.82
N ALA A 360 43.22 -37.59 -35.54
CA ALA A 360 43.49 -36.79 -36.73
C ALA A 360 42.29 -35.89 -37.06
N PRO A 361 42.48 -34.71 -37.68
CA PRO A 361 41.37 -33.93 -38.20
C PRO A 361 40.71 -34.66 -39.39
N ALA A 362 39.40 -34.47 -39.56
CA ALA A 362 38.65 -34.98 -40.70
C ALA A 362 37.58 -33.98 -41.14
N THR A 363 37.16 -34.09 -42.40
CA THR A 363 36.01 -33.35 -42.92
C THR A 363 34.92 -34.35 -43.26
N VAL A 364 33.73 -34.13 -42.71
CA VAL A 364 32.54 -34.95 -43.01
C VAL A 364 31.54 -34.14 -43.82
N CYS A 365 30.80 -34.82 -44.70
CA CYS A 365 29.76 -34.22 -45.52
C CYS A 365 28.46 -34.96 -45.28
N ASN A 366 27.42 -34.22 -44.88
CA ASN A 366 26.09 -34.73 -44.58
C ASN A 366 26.11 -35.97 -43.68
N ALA A 367 26.97 -35.95 -42.66
CA ALA A 367 27.04 -37.01 -41.65
C ALA A 367 25.88 -36.86 -40.68
N ALA A 368 25.30 -37.99 -40.25
CA ALA A 368 24.22 -37.99 -39.28
C ALA A 368 24.80 -37.78 -37.88
N ILE A 369 24.26 -36.84 -37.12
CA ILE A 369 24.48 -36.71 -35.68
C ILE A 369 23.32 -37.43 -35.00
N LYS A 370 23.58 -38.61 -34.43
CA LYS A 370 22.59 -39.42 -33.72
C LYS A 370 22.69 -39.22 -32.21
N LEU A 371 21.55 -38.94 -31.58
CA LEU A 371 21.39 -38.79 -30.14
C LEU A 371 20.56 -39.97 -29.62
N PRO A 372 21.15 -40.89 -28.84
CA PRO A 372 20.46 -42.07 -28.35
C PRO A 372 19.48 -41.83 -27.20
N GLY A 373 19.53 -40.68 -26.52
CA GLY A 373 18.62 -40.34 -25.42
C GLY A 373 19.00 -40.89 -24.04
N ASP A 374 20.07 -41.67 -23.93
CA ASP A 374 20.47 -42.38 -22.71
C ASP A 374 21.18 -41.49 -21.69
N LEU A 375 22.15 -40.69 -22.13
CA LEU A 375 22.95 -39.81 -21.27
C LEU A 375 22.44 -38.37 -21.23
N LEU A 376 21.89 -37.91 -22.34
CA LEU A 376 21.15 -36.67 -22.46
C LEU A 376 19.76 -37.08 -22.92
N PRO A 377 18.67 -36.81 -22.16
CA PRO A 377 17.32 -37.30 -22.42
C PRO A 377 16.64 -36.60 -23.61
N ILE A 378 17.31 -36.58 -24.75
CA ILE A 378 16.87 -36.06 -26.05
C ILE A 378 17.27 -37.09 -27.10
N GLU A 379 16.28 -37.76 -27.68
CA GLU A 379 16.46 -38.64 -28.82
C GLU A 379 16.27 -37.86 -30.12
N GLY A 380 17.12 -38.12 -31.12
CA GLY A 380 16.98 -37.42 -32.39
C GLY A 380 18.11 -37.68 -33.37
N THR A 381 17.92 -37.17 -34.58
CA THR A 381 18.97 -37.18 -35.61
C THR A 381 18.94 -35.86 -36.37
N THR A 382 20.10 -35.21 -36.46
CA THR A 382 20.33 -34.10 -37.38
C THR A 382 21.49 -34.42 -38.33
N TYR A 383 21.81 -33.52 -39.25
CA TYR A 383 22.92 -33.71 -40.18
C TYR A 383 23.89 -32.55 -40.10
N PHE A 384 25.17 -32.85 -40.28
CA PHE A 384 26.27 -31.91 -40.19
C PHE A 384 27.22 -32.07 -41.38
N SER A 385 27.75 -30.95 -41.86
CA SER A 385 28.85 -30.89 -42.82
C SER A 385 29.90 -29.92 -42.30
N GLY A 386 31.14 -30.37 -42.15
CA GLY A 386 32.21 -29.53 -41.62
C GLY A 386 33.41 -30.31 -41.13
N MET A 387 34.32 -29.58 -40.48
CA MET A 387 35.49 -30.16 -39.82
C MET A 387 35.10 -30.79 -38.48
N ILE A 388 35.74 -31.90 -38.17
CA ILE A 388 35.71 -32.60 -36.89
C ILE A 388 37.13 -33.05 -36.56
N ASP A 389 37.39 -33.39 -35.30
CA ASP A 389 38.58 -34.14 -34.94
C ASP A 389 38.21 -35.60 -34.67
N LEU A 390 38.85 -36.57 -35.32
CA LEU A 390 38.60 -37.97 -35.00
C LEU A 390 39.10 -38.24 -33.57
N VAL A 391 38.19 -38.64 -32.69
CA VAL A 391 38.48 -38.89 -31.28
C VAL A 391 38.25 -40.35 -30.92
N GLN A 392 39.11 -40.85 -30.04
CA GLN A 392 38.93 -42.14 -29.36
C GLN A 392 38.67 -41.87 -27.88
N VAL A 393 37.63 -42.48 -27.31
CA VAL A 393 37.37 -42.42 -25.88
C VAL A 393 38.47 -43.19 -25.13
N THR A 394 39.11 -42.54 -24.16
CA THR A 394 40.22 -43.10 -23.36
C THR A 394 40.00 -43.01 -21.86
N GLY A 395 39.15 -42.10 -21.38
CA GLY A 395 38.80 -42.00 -19.96
C GLY A 395 37.91 -43.16 -19.52
N SER A 396 38.12 -43.66 -18.30
CA SER A 396 37.29 -44.72 -17.73
C SER A 396 35.86 -44.28 -17.41
N GLU A 397 35.67 -42.97 -17.18
CA GLU A 397 34.36 -42.36 -16.89
C GLU A 397 33.77 -41.64 -18.12
N ALA A 398 34.49 -41.64 -19.24
CA ALA A 398 34.06 -40.96 -20.45
C ALA A 398 33.04 -41.79 -21.22
N GLN A 399 31.91 -41.18 -21.55
CA GLN A 399 30.77 -41.82 -22.20
C GLN A 399 30.30 -41.00 -23.41
N VAL A 400 29.82 -41.69 -24.44
CA VAL A 400 29.44 -41.05 -25.71
C VAL A 400 27.94 -40.80 -25.76
N ALA A 401 27.52 -39.55 -25.59
CA ALA A 401 26.12 -39.12 -25.61
C ALA A 401 25.58 -38.86 -27.03
N GLY A 402 26.45 -38.78 -28.03
CA GLY A 402 26.06 -38.53 -29.41
C GLY A 402 27.09 -39.02 -30.39
N TRP A 403 26.65 -39.42 -31.58
CA TRP A 403 27.49 -40.10 -32.57
C TRP A 403 27.42 -39.44 -33.94
N ILE A 404 28.57 -39.22 -34.56
CA ILE A 404 28.70 -38.87 -35.97
C ILE A 404 28.75 -40.18 -36.76
N GLU A 405 27.75 -40.43 -37.58
CA GLU A 405 27.68 -41.60 -38.45
C GLU A 405 27.86 -41.20 -39.92
N THR A 406 28.83 -41.86 -40.55
CA THR A 406 29.03 -41.84 -42.00
C THR A 406 28.78 -43.25 -42.56
N ASN A 407 28.70 -43.40 -43.88
CA ASN A 407 28.48 -44.71 -44.52
C ASN A 407 29.53 -45.78 -44.20
N LYS A 408 30.67 -45.40 -43.61
CA LYS A 408 31.82 -46.29 -43.39
C LYS A 408 32.21 -46.44 -41.92
N VAL A 409 31.98 -45.41 -41.09
CA VAL A 409 32.51 -45.36 -39.72
C VAL A 409 31.60 -44.50 -38.83
N ARG A 410 31.57 -44.85 -37.54
CA ARG A 410 30.89 -44.14 -36.46
C ARG A 410 31.93 -43.54 -35.51
N TYR A 411 31.80 -42.26 -35.18
CA TYR A 411 32.71 -41.52 -34.30
C TYR A 411 31.95 -40.81 -33.17
N PRO A 412 32.56 -40.58 -32.00
CA PRO A 412 31.94 -39.77 -30.96
C PRO A 412 31.72 -38.32 -31.43
N ALA A 413 30.48 -37.85 -31.32
CA ALA A 413 30.07 -36.47 -31.58
C ALA A 413 30.05 -35.65 -30.29
N ILE A 414 29.46 -36.23 -29.25
CA ILE A 414 29.31 -35.64 -27.93
C ILE A 414 29.86 -36.64 -26.93
N VAL A 415 30.83 -36.21 -26.12
CA VAL A 415 31.41 -37.02 -25.05
C VAL A 415 31.17 -36.30 -23.73
N LEU A 416 30.67 -37.02 -22.75
CA LEU A 416 30.57 -36.58 -21.36
C LEU A 416 31.68 -37.30 -20.59
N ASN A 417 32.37 -36.59 -19.70
CA ASN A 417 33.36 -37.18 -18.82
C ASN A 417 33.28 -36.52 -17.45
N ASN A 418 33.74 -37.25 -16.44
CA ASN A 418 33.99 -36.71 -15.12
C ASN A 418 35.49 -36.54 -14.92
N TYR A 419 35.89 -35.48 -14.22
CA TYR A 419 37.29 -35.23 -13.90
C TYR A 419 37.41 -34.66 -12.49
N GLY A 420 38.00 -35.45 -11.60
CA GLY A 420 37.95 -35.16 -10.16
C GLY A 420 36.52 -35.20 -9.67
N ARG A 421 36.02 -34.08 -9.15
CA ARG A 421 34.62 -33.93 -8.73
C ARG A 421 33.72 -33.22 -9.77
N GLY A 422 34.30 -32.66 -10.82
CA GLY A 422 33.55 -31.87 -11.80
C GLY A 422 33.24 -32.63 -13.08
N HIS A 423 32.60 -31.90 -13.99
CA HIS A 423 32.00 -32.46 -15.20
C HIS A 423 32.54 -31.82 -16.46
N VAL A 424 32.63 -32.62 -17.52
CA VAL A 424 33.25 -32.23 -18.78
C VAL A 424 32.34 -32.64 -19.93
N GLY A 425 31.96 -31.68 -20.77
CA GLY A 425 31.26 -31.92 -22.03
C GLY A 425 32.16 -31.57 -23.21
N LEU A 426 32.27 -32.47 -24.18
CA LEU A 426 32.98 -32.22 -25.43
C LEU A 426 32.03 -32.37 -26.61
N TRP A 427 31.91 -31.31 -27.41
CA TRP A 427 31.26 -31.33 -28.72
C TRP A 427 32.34 -31.33 -29.79
N ASN A 428 32.46 -32.45 -30.49
CA ASN A 428 33.46 -32.68 -31.52
C ASN A 428 33.02 -32.19 -32.92
N PHE A 429 32.07 -31.26 -32.94
CA PHE A 429 31.54 -30.60 -34.12
C PHE A 429 30.98 -29.25 -33.68
N ASN A 430 30.79 -28.34 -34.64
CA ASN A 430 30.15 -27.06 -34.36
C ASN A 430 28.62 -27.21 -34.45
N PRO A 431 27.86 -27.08 -33.33
CA PRO A 431 26.42 -27.28 -33.32
C PRO A 431 25.65 -26.31 -34.20
N ALA A 432 26.18 -25.10 -34.38
CA ALA A 432 25.58 -24.07 -35.23
C ALA A 432 25.56 -24.45 -36.72
N MET A 433 26.37 -25.44 -37.12
CA MET A 433 26.50 -25.89 -38.52
C MET A 433 25.63 -27.12 -38.83
N THR A 434 24.77 -27.53 -37.90
CA THR A 434 23.81 -28.62 -38.12
C THR A 434 22.59 -28.15 -38.91
N LYS A 435 21.87 -29.07 -39.55
CA LYS A 435 20.60 -28.78 -40.23
C LYS A 435 19.45 -28.48 -39.27
N ASP A 436 19.60 -28.81 -37.99
CA ASP A 436 18.62 -28.56 -36.94
C ASP A 436 19.31 -27.94 -35.71
N PRO A 437 19.60 -26.63 -35.77
CA PRO A 437 20.22 -25.94 -34.65
C PRO A 437 19.30 -25.87 -33.43
N ILE A 438 17.96 -25.92 -33.59
CA ILE A 438 17.01 -25.88 -32.46
C ILE A 438 17.13 -27.15 -31.62
N LEU A 439 17.22 -28.32 -32.24
CA LEU A 439 17.51 -29.57 -31.54
C LEU A 439 18.85 -29.47 -30.78
N MET A 440 19.89 -28.92 -31.41
CA MET A 440 21.19 -28.77 -30.75
C MET A 440 21.15 -27.76 -29.58
N GLN A 441 20.34 -26.71 -29.66
CA GLN A 441 20.12 -25.76 -28.56
C GLN A 441 19.46 -26.46 -27.36
N GLN A 442 18.49 -27.34 -27.61
CA GLN A 442 17.86 -28.16 -26.55
C GLN A 442 18.87 -29.12 -25.91
N VAL A 443 19.70 -29.78 -26.72
CA VAL A 443 20.78 -30.66 -26.23
C VAL A 443 21.80 -29.89 -25.41
N PHE A 444 22.18 -28.69 -25.84
CA PHE A 444 23.10 -27.83 -25.08
C PHE A 444 22.52 -27.43 -23.72
N ARG A 445 21.27 -26.97 -23.66
CA ARG A 445 20.62 -26.66 -22.37
C ARG A 445 20.50 -27.88 -21.47
N THR A 446 20.16 -29.02 -22.04
CA THR A 446 20.08 -30.30 -21.31
C THR A 446 21.45 -30.74 -20.80
N MET A 447 22.51 -30.46 -21.54
CA MET A 447 23.87 -30.69 -21.07
C MET A 447 24.24 -29.76 -19.91
N LEU A 448 23.86 -28.47 -19.95
CA LEU A 448 24.11 -27.55 -18.82
C LEU A 448 23.44 -28.01 -17.53
N THR A 449 22.25 -28.63 -17.61
CA THR A 449 21.57 -29.18 -16.43
C THR A 449 22.11 -30.55 -16.01
N THR A 450 22.43 -31.41 -16.98
CA THR A 450 22.98 -32.76 -16.72
C THR A 450 24.39 -32.69 -16.12
N LEU A 451 25.20 -31.75 -16.59
CA LEU A 451 26.54 -31.46 -16.09
C LEU A 451 26.53 -30.28 -15.12
N ALA A 452 25.44 -30.07 -14.36
CA ALA A 452 25.43 -29.03 -13.34
C ALA A 452 26.62 -29.26 -12.37
N PRO A 453 27.40 -28.23 -12.03
CA PRO A 453 28.51 -28.34 -11.09
C PRO A 453 28.06 -28.99 -9.79
N GLU A 454 28.96 -29.73 -9.14
CA GLU A 454 28.65 -30.28 -7.82
C GLU A 454 28.28 -29.09 -6.91
N ALA A 455 27.10 -29.17 -6.29
CA ALA A 455 26.66 -28.14 -5.36
C ALA A 455 27.69 -28.06 -4.23
N ARG A 456 28.56 -27.06 -4.25
CA ARG A 456 29.31 -26.67 -3.03
C ARG A 456 28.21 -26.49 -1.99
N SER A 457 28.14 -27.24 -0.89
CA SER A 457 26.99 -27.22 0.03
C SER A 457 26.44 -25.80 0.26
N GLU A 458 25.20 -25.55 -0.18
CA GLU A 458 24.55 -24.26 -0.03
C GLU A 458 24.44 -23.91 1.46
N GLY A 459 24.91 -22.72 1.84
CA GLY A 459 24.86 -22.24 3.23
C GLY A 459 26.18 -22.26 4.03
N GLN A 460 27.33 -22.59 3.43
CA GLN A 460 28.62 -22.45 4.12
C GLN A 460 29.29 -21.08 3.92
N ALA A 461 29.92 -20.62 5.00
CA ALA A 461 30.80 -19.47 5.13
C ALA A 461 31.66 -19.16 3.87
N GLY A 462 31.53 -17.98 3.26
CA GLY A 462 32.38 -17.55 2.13
C GLY A 462 31.95 -18.02 0.73
N LYS A 463 30.79 -18.70 0.59
CA LYS A 463 30.29 -19.21 -0.70
C LYS A 463 29.51 -18.14 -1.49
N VAL A 464 29.57 -18.19 -2.82
CA VAL A 464 28.78 -17.35 -3.74
C VAL A 464 27.45 -18.04 -4.11
N SER A 465 26.36 -17.28 -4.12
CA SER A 465 25.00 -17.71 -4.49
C SER A 465 24.33 -16.67 -5.39
N THR A 466 23.44 -17.13 -6.28
CA THR A 466 22.54 -16.24 -7.04
C THR A 466 21.11 -16.42 -6.54
N LEU A 467 20.55 -15.35 -5.99
CA LEU A 467 19.16 -15.25 -5.55
C LEU A 467 18.31 -14.71 -6.68
N LYS A 468 17.13 -15.30 -6.90
CA LYS A 468 16.15 -14.83 -7.87
C LYS A 468 14.85 -14.48 -7.15
N TRP A 469 14.39 -13.25 -7.32
CA TRP A 469 13.07 -12.81 -6.91
C TRP A 469 12.17 -12.82 -8.12
N VAL A 470 11.03 -13.48 -8.00
CA VAL A 470 9.93 -13.38 -8.96
C VAL A 470 8.80 -12.64 -8.28
N CYS A 471 8.47 -11.47 -8.81
CA CYS A 471 7.34 -10.68 -8.32
C CYS A 471 6.14 -10.95 -9.23
N ASN A 472 5.12 -11.59 -8.67
CA ASN A 472 3.86 -11.86 -9.34
C ASN A 472 2.79 -10.88 -8.84
N SER A 473 1.94 -10.41 -9.75
CA SER A 473 0.78 -9.59 -9.43
C SER A 473 -0.40 -9.95 -10.33
N ALA A 474 -1.61 -9.88 -9.77
CA ALA A 474 -2.86 -10.09 -10.50
C ALA A 474 -3.31 -8.85 -11.29
N ILE A 475 -2.56 -7.75 -11.20
CA ILE A 475 -2.81 -6.48 -11.91
C ILE A 475 -1.47 -5.81 -12.25
N ASP A 476 -1.49 -4.90 -13.21
CA ASP A 476 -0.34 -4.05 -13.53
C ASP A 476 0.07 -3.20 -12.32
N MET A 477 1.34 -3.31 -11.92
CA MET A 477 1.94 -2.51 -10.86
C MET A 477 3.02 -1.62 -11.46
N THR A 478 2.91 -0.32 -11.24
CA THR A 478 3.93 0.68 -11.62
C THR A 478 4.52 1.31 -10.36
N ASN A 479 5.78 1.72 -10.42
CA ASN A 479 6.50 2.33 -9.30
C ASN A 479 6.68 1.40 -8.08
N VAL A 480 6.78 0.09 -8.29
CA VAL A 480 7.10 -0.85 -7.20
C VAL A 480 8.60 -0.82 -6.97
N ARG A 481 9.03 -0.79 -5.71
CA ARG A 481 10.44 -0.84 -5.35
C ARG A 481 10.73 -2.12 -4.58
N LEU A 482 11.56 -2.99 -5.16
CA LEU A 482 12.11 -4.16 -4.48
C LEU A 482 13.40 -3.77 -3.78
N VAL A 483 13.46 -3.99 -2.46
CA VAL A 483 14.65 -3.72 -1.64
C VAL A 483 15.11 -5.04 -1.01
N ALA A 484 16.26 -5.56 -1.44
CA ALA A 484 16.93 -6.68 -0.78
C ALA A 484 17.93 -6.12 0.24
N THR A 485 17.82 -6.55 1.50
CA THR A 485 18.78 -6.22 2.57
C THR A 485 19.60 -7.45 2.89
N LEU A 486 20.93 -7.33 2.81
CA LEU A 486 21.87 -8.41 3.07
C LEU A 486 22.38 -8.35 4.52
N PRO A 487 22.75 -9.50 5.11
CA PRO A 487 23.39 -9.52 6.41
C PRO A 487 24.79 -8.91 6.35
N THR A 488 25.22 -8.31 7.45
CA THR A 488 26.55 -7.70 7.56
C THR A 488 27.67 -8.67 7.21
N GLY A 489 28.61 -8.21 6.37
CA GLY A 489 29.73 -9.01 5.87
C GLY A 489 29.44 -9.83 4.62
N ALA A 490 28.20 -9.82 4.11
CA ALA A 490 27.91 -10.29 2.77
C ALA A 490 28.49 -9.31 1.73
N GLU A 491 29.11 -9.85 0.69
CA GLU A 491 29.68 -9.08 -0.41
C GLU A 491 28.80 -9.24 -1.65
N ILE A 492 28.33 -8.14 -2.21
CA ILE A 492 27.58 -8.14 -3.47
C ILE A 492 28.58 -8.34 -4.60
N ILE A 493 28.47 -9.47 -5.30
CA ILE A 493 29.29 -9.78 -6.47
C ILE A 493 28.69 -9.10 -7.70
N ASN A 494 27.37 -9.19 -7.87
CA ASN A 494 26.67 -8.59 -9.00
C ASN A 494 25.21 -8.28 -8.66
N ALA A 495 24.78 -7.04 -8.88
CA ALA A 495 23.44 -6.54 -8.58
C ALA A 495 22.44 -6.71 -9.75
N HIS A 496 22.87 -7.19 -10.92
CA HIS A 496 22.03 -7.40 -12.11
C HIS A 496 21.09 -6.22 -12.41
N GLY A 497 21.66 -5.01 -12.47
CA GLY A 497 20.94 -3.76 -12.74
C GLY A 497 20.27 -3.12 -11.51
N GLY A 498 20.51 -3.63 -10.30
CA GLY A 498 20.07 -3.00 -9.06
C GLY A 498 21.03 -1.89 -8.60
N ILE A 499 20.47 -0.90 -7.90
CA ILE A 499 21.23 0.17 -7.25
C ILE A 499 21.71 -0.34 -5.90
N VAL A 500 23.02 -0.32 -5.69
CA VAL A 500 23.66 -0.79 -4.45
C VAL A 500 23.89 0.38 -3.49
N THR A 501 23.42 0.25 -2.25
CA THR A 501 23.67 1.20 -1.15
C THR A 501 24.02 0.44 0.11
N SER A 502 25.29 0.48 0.53
CA SER A 502 25.83 -0.32 1.64
C SER A 502 25.47 -1.81 1.58
N GLU A 503 24.53 -2.25 2.40
CA GLU A 503 24.04 -3.63 2.53
C GLU A 503 22.71 -3.88 1.80
N THR A 504 22.18 -2.87 1.09
CA THR A 504 20.93 -2.98 0.36
C THR A 504 21.14 -2.91 -1.15
N VAL A 505 20.32 -3.68 -1.87
CA VAL A 505 20.19 -3.60 -3.33
C VAL A 505 18.74 -3.29 -3.66
N THR A 506 18.55 -2.26 -4.48
CA THR A 506 17.22 -1.75 -4.83
C THR A 506 16.98 -1.88 -6.33
N TRP A 507 15.80 -2.38 -6.70
CA TRP A 507 15.29 -2.35 -8.07
C TRP A 507 13.96 -1.63 -8.11
N ASP A 508 13.81 -0.69 -9.03
CA ASP A 508 12.50 -0.20 -9.41
C ASP A 508 11.90 -1.17 -10.45
N LEU A 509 10.64 -1.52 -10.24
CA LEU A 509 9.91 -2.54 -10.97
C LEU A 509 8.63 -1.95 -11.56
N ASP A 510 8.45 -2.22 -12.85
CA ASP A 510 7.17 -2.13 -13.53
C ASP A 510 6.79 -3.57 -13.91
N CYS A 511 5.78 -4.11 -13.24
CA CYS A 511 5.35 -5.50 -13.41
C CYS A 511 3.96 -5.48 -14.02
N THR A 512 3.77 -6.19 -15.13
CA THR A 512 2.46 -6.28 -15.77
C THR A 512 1.82 -7.64 -15.49
N GLU A 513 0.51 -7.74 -15.63
CA GLU A 513 -0.21 -9.02 -15.51
C GLU A 513 0.31 -10.07 -16.52
N ALA A 514 0.84 -9.62 -17.67
CA ALA A 514 1.35 -10.47 -18.74
C ALA A 514 2.80 -10.95 -18.55
N GLU A 515 3.63 -10.23 -17.80
CA GLU A 515 5.05 -10.52 -17.65
C GLU A 515 5.52 -10.38 -16.19
N PRO A 516 5.85 -11.50 -15.51
CA PRO A 516 6.41 -11.44 -14.17
C PRO A 516 7.80 -10.81 -14.22
N CYS A 517 7.99 -9.78 -13.40
CA CYS A 517 9.26 -9.09 -13.29
C CYS A 517 10.19 -9.92 -12.38
N ALA A 518 11.28 -10.44 -12.95
CA ALA A 518 12.29 -11.19 -12.22
C ALA A 518 13.56 -10.37 -12.01
N LYS A 519 14.11 -10.40 -10.79
CA LYS A 519 15.41 -9.77 -10.46
C LYS A 519 16.36 -10.79 -9.86
N MET A 520 17.65 -10.60 -10.09
CA MET A 520 18.70 -11.48 -9.61
C MET A 520 19.73 -10.70 -8.78
N LEU A 521 20.35 -11.38 -7.82
CA LEU A 521 21.45 -10.85 -7.03
C LEU A 521 22.47 -11.96 -6.80
N THR A 522 23.71 -11.73 -7.23
CA THR A 522 24.83 -12.62 -6.90
C THR A 522 25.54 -12.09 -5.66
N VAL A 523 25.59 -12.89 -4.59
CA VAL A 523 26.16 -12.52 -3.29
C VAL A 523 27.18 -13.56 -2.85
N ARG A 524 28.30 -13.13 -2.30
CA ARG A 524 29.21 -13.95 -1.51
C ARG A 524 28.87 -13.78 -0.04
N TRP A 525 28.47 -14.87 0.61
CA TRP A 525 28.08 -14.86 2.01
C TRP A 525 29.29 -14.68 2.93
N PRO A 526 29.13 -14.01 4.10
CA PRO A 526 30.21 -13.82 5.04
C PRO A 526 30.77 -15.16 5.50
N LYS A 527 32.06 -15.19 5.84
CA LYS A 527 32.65 -16.37 6.50
C LYS A 527 32.20 -16.40 7.96
N VAL A 528 31.49 -17.45 8.37
CA VAL A 528 31.19 -17.69 9.80
C VAL A 528 32.48 -18.13 10.50
N PRO A 529 32.91 -17.46 11.59
CA PRO A 529 34.11 -17.88 12.32
C PRO A 529 33.96 -19.32 12.84
N GLY A 530 34.89 -20.22 12.48
CA GLY A 530 34.97 -21.59 13.01
C GLY A 530 34.48 -22.72 12.10
N GLN A 531 34.03 -22.45 10.87
CA GLN A 531 33.89 -23.48 9.83
C GLN A 531 35.11 -23.43 8.90
N TYR A 532 35.92 -24.50 8.90
CA TYR A 532 37.10 -24.70 8.05
C TYR A 532 36.85 -25.79 7.02
#